data_AF-A0A662J5X2-F1
#
_entry.id   AF-A0A662J5X2-F1
#
_cell.length_a   1.000
_cell.length_b   1.000
_cell.length_c   1.000
_cell.angle_alpha   90.00
_cell.angle_beta   90.00
_cell.angle_gamma   90.00
#
_symmetry.space_group_name_H-M   'P 1'
#
loop_
_entity.id
_entity.type
_entity.pdbx_description
1 polymer ?
#
loop_
_entity_poly.entity_id
_entity_poly.type
_entity_poly.pdbx_seq_one_letter_code
_entity_poly.pdbx_strand_id
1 'polypeptide(L)'
;IALPEDYKLKRIWKGESILVWPPWSEEARVERRDPVKGEVIYEYRIRAREAVSESDFMEIAYLEQYHYASEEEIVAIWRCPICGKFIEANIQPKCPEHGIPARLQEIRGSLPSSRFLVLELIERRPFEPRIVGYVRVDTPIPLMHRRIVENGKVIVERMIREKVFPKNWFHPTFWPTVYSKRRKLIARYKELLKLYGSRRLARAIVGEEIAHMALKIANTAAARIARVVVHPDYRGDGIGVLAVKMAVKWIMERRIPEMKKRKHVVETIAQMARYNPFFEKAGFVYMWETAGGRPVLMYPLSEEAKSLIKKFLHEDKYARKHGGKLYVTRFKEVEKLKGPIIIEGLTKRYSSILDVSRLPPELQEVLKAFGVERRLVEKYVLRDVNLVIAPGEIVVVVGASGAGKTTLLRMIIGAALGIKDNRYIPTSGKIEVPDNVKIEYMLPGEHEPKFGEETLLEHLVQKVNDPALAVEILNSVGLSDAVFYRAKFNELSTGQKERAKLASMLASRPNLLVIDEFAAHLDALTAQKVARKLSEIARRAGITVIAATNRIEVVRALTPDKIIYVGYGMTFSLRYEESEYSR
;
A
#
# COMPACT_ATOMS: atom_id res chain seq x y z
N ILE A 1 -22.35 -28.36 -23.54
CA ILE A 1 -22.03 -29.73 -23.07
C ILE A 1 -21.21 -29.54 -21.80
N ALA A 2 -21.77 -29.87 -20.63
CA ALA A 2 -20.98 -29.91 -19.40
C ALA A 2 -19.94 -31.02 -19.57
N LEU A 3 -18.66 -30.69 -19.48
CA LEU A 3 -17.62 -31.71 -19.45
C LEU A 3 -17.75 -32.47 -18.12
N PRO A 4 -17.59 -33.81 -18.10
CA PRO A 4 -17.56 -34.57 -16.84
C PRO A 4 -16.55 -33.97 -15.85
N GLU A 5 -16.84 -34.02 -14.55
CA GLU A 5 -15.95 -33.46 -13.50
C GLU A 5 -14.51 -34.04 -13.58
N ASP A 6 -14.37 -35.27 -14.09
CA ASP A 6 -13.10 -35.95 -14.26
C ASP A 6 -12.38 -35.68 -15.60
N TYR A 7 -12.97 -34.88 -16.49
CA TYR A 7 -12.37 -34.62 -17.80
C TYR A 7 -11.04 -33.87 -17.65
N LYS A 8 -9.97 -34.44 -18.22
CA LYS A 8 -8.63 -33.85 -18.22
C LYS A 8 -8.11 -33.69 -19.64
N LEU A 9 -7.81 -32.45 -20.03
CA LEU A 9 -7.13 -32.16 -21.29
C LEU A 9 -5.65 -31.94 -21.01
N LYS A 10 -4.78 -32.73 -21.65
CA LYS A 10 -3.32 -32.55 -21.58
C LYS A 10 -2.78 -32.15 -22.94
N ARG A 11 -1.83 -31.21 -22.95
CA ARG A 11 -1.01 -30.85 -24.10
C ARG A 11 0.33 -31.56 -24.01
N ILE A 12 0.74 -32.22 -25.08
CA ILE A 12 2.08 -32.82 -25.19
C ILE A 12 3.00 -31.83 -25.89
N TRP A 13 4.16 -31.57 -25.29
CA TRP A 13 5.20 -30.74 -25.89
C TRP A 13 6.57 -31.39 -25.68
N LYS A 14 7.22 -31.79 -26.79
CA LYS A 14 8.51 -32.49 -26.79
C LYS A 14 8.56 -33.67 -25.79
N GLY A 15 7.51 -34.51 -25.79
CA GLY A 15 7.42 -35.70 -24.94
C GLY A 15 6.92 -35.45 -23.51
N GLU A 16 6.77 -34.20 -23.08
CA GLU A 16 6.23 -33.89 -21.75
C GLU A 16 4.75 -33.50 -21.82
N SER A 17 3.93 -34.04 -20.90
CA SER A 17 2.51 -33.69 -20.80
C SER A 17 2.29 -32.51 -19.84
N ILE A 18 1.44 -31.57 -20.22
CA ILE A 18 1.05 -30.39 -19.43
C ILE A 18 -0.46 -30.39 -19.32
N LEU A 19 -0.99 -30.25 -18.11
CA LEU A 19 -2.44 -30.16 -17.90
C LEU A 19 -2.95 -28.80 -18.43
N VAL A 20 -3.98 -28.83 -19.26
CA VAL A 20 -4.67 -27.65 -19.81
C VAL A 20 -6.05 -27.50 -19.17
N TRP A 21 -6.80 -28.60 -19.05
CA TRP A 21 -8.10 -28.63 -18.37
C TRP A 21 -8.08 -29.70 -17.26
N PRO A 22 -8.64 -29.43 -16.07
CA PRO A 22 -9.30 -28.19 -15.67
C PRO A 22 -8.33 -27.00 -15.58
N PRO A 23 -8.85 -25.75 -15.67
CA PRO A 23 -8.07 -24.54 -15.44
C PRO A 23 -7.40 -24.60 -14.07
N TRP A 24 -6.21 -24.01 -13.94
CA TRP A 24 -5.52 -24.01 -12.67
C TRP A 24 -6.31 -23.26 -11.59
N SER A 25 -6.34 -23.83 -10.39
CA SER A 25 -7.00 -23.27 -9.23
C SER A 25 -6.30 -23.77 -7.97
N GLU A 26 -6.15 -22.88 -7.00
CA GLU A 26 -5.60 -23.19 -5.68
C GLU A 26 -6.26 -22.31 -4.62
N GLU A 27 -6.56 -22.92 -3.47
CA GLU A 27 -7.08 -22.18 -2.32
C GLU A 27 -5.96 -21.87 -1.35
N ALA A 28 -5.98 -20.66 -0.81
CA ALA A 28 -5.15 -20.27 0.30
C ALA A 28 -5.95 -19.47 1.31
N ARG A 29 -5.45 -19.51 2.53
CA ARG A 29 -5.95 -18.71 3.64
C ARG A 29 -4.99 -17.57 3.86
N VAL A 30 -5.53 -16.36 3.91
CA VAL A 30 -4.79 -15.17 4.32
C VAL A 30 -5.39 -14.73 5.62
N GLU A 31 -4.70 -15.04 6.70
CA GLU A 31 -5.08 -14.59 8.02
C GLU A 31 -4.89 -13.07 8.09
N ARG A 32 -6.00 -12.37 8.21
CA ARG A 32 -6.02 -11.01 8.72
C ARG A 32 -5.84 -11.09 10.22
N ARG A 33 -4.59 -11.06 10.64
CA ARG A 33 -4.24 -11.06 12.06
C ARG A 33 -4.55 -9.71 12.66
N ASP A 34 -5.02 -9.75 13.89
CA ASP A 34 -5.03 -8.64 14.80
C ASP A 34 -3.62 -8.06 14.83
N PRO A 35 -3.45 -6.79 14.42
CA PRO A 35 -2.15 -6.16 14.40
C PRO A 35 -1.44 -6.20 15.75
N VAL A 36 -2.20 -6.44 16.83
CA VAL A 36 -1.71 -6.53 18.20
C VAL A 36 -1.51 -7.95 18.67
N LYS A 37 -2.59 -8.70 18.83
CA LYS A 37 -2.56 -9.97 19.54
C LYS A 37 -1.90 -11.07 18.71
N GLY A 38 -1.76 -10.82 17.40
CA GLY A 38 -1.39 -11.86 16.44
C GLY A 38 -2.49 -12.91 16.24
N GLU A 39 -3.59 -12.84 17.01
CA GLU A 39 -4.81 -13.62 16.83
C GLU A 39 -5.42 -13.34 15.46
N VAL A 40 -6.09 -14.31 14.87
CA VAL A 40 -6.74 -14.13 13.57
C VAL A 40 -8.07 -13.39 13.79
N ILE A 41 -8.18 -12.12 13.36
CA ILE A 41 -9.47 -11.38 13.39
C ILE A 41 -10.40 -11.96 12.34
N TYR A 42 -9.85 -12.20 11.15
CA TYR A 42 -10.61 -12.63 9.99
C TYR A 42 -9.70 -13.45 9.10
N GLU A 43 -10.16 -14.59 8.61
CA GLU A 43 -9.40 -15.39 7.64
C GLU A 43 -10.01 -15.16 6.26
N TYR A 44 -9.26 -14.54 5.36
CA TYR A 44 -9.68 -14.49 3.96
C TYR A 44 -9.41 -15.85 3.34
N ARG A 45 -10.48 -16.55 2.97
CA ARG A 45 -10.37 -17.74 2.13
C ARG A 45 -10.39 -17.33 0.66
N ILE A 46 -9.23 -17.40 0.03
CA ILE A 46 -9.02 -16.91 -1.34
C ILE A 46 -8.75 -18.10 -2.26
N ARG A 47 -9.49 -18.17 -3.36
CA ARG A 47 -9.22 -19.07 -4.48
C ARG A 47 -8.49 -18.31 -5.58
N ALA A 48 -7.21 -18.60 -5.76
CA ALA A 48 -6.47 -18.14 -6.92
C ALA A 48 -6.77 -19.08 -8.10
N ARG A 49 -7.34 -18.59 -9.19
CA ARG A 49 -7.69 -19.41 -10.36
C ARG A 49 -7.52 -18.69 -11.67
N GLU A 50 -7.41 -19.45 -12.76
CA GLU A 50 -7.42 -18.87 -14.11
C GLU A 50 -8.76 -18.15 -14.38
N ALA A 51 -8.69 -16.98 -15.00
CA ALA A 51 -9.86 -16.28 -15.53
C ALA A 51 -10.37 -17.02 -16.76
N VAL A 52 -11.64 -17.42 -16.75
CA VAL A 52 -12.22 -18.25 -17.81
C VAL A 52 -13.54 -17.71 -18.35
N SER A 53 -14.24 -16.89 -17.57
CA SER A 53 -15.56 -16.35 -17.93
C SER A 53 -15.48 -14.87 -18.29
N GLU A 54 -16.41 -14.39 -19.11
CA GLU A 54 -16.53 -12.95 -19.42
C GLU A 54 -16.67 -12.11 -18.14
N SER A 55 -17.42 -12.59 -17.15
CA SER A 55 -17.55 -11.94 -15.84
C SER A 55 -16.19 -11.80 -15.12
N ASP A 56 -15.28 -12.76 -15.21
CA ASP A 56 -13.94 -12.62 -14.62
C ASP A 56 -13.16 -11.48 -15.28
N PHE A 57 -13.24 -11.35 -16.61
CA PHE A 57 -12.56 -10.28 -17.34
C PHE A 57 -13.21 -8.90 -17.11
N MET A 58 -14.52 -8.85 -16.87
CA MET A 58 -15.19 -7.62 -16.43
C MET A 58 -14.67 -7.16 -15.05
N GLU A 59 -14.49 -8.08 -14.11
CA GLU A 59 -13.90 -7.78 -12.79
C GLU A 59 -12.43 -7.33 -12.91
N ILE A 60 -11.66 -7.92 -13.83
CA ILE A 60 -10.29 -7.48 -14.12
C ILE A 60 -10.30 -6.05 -14.67
N ALA A 61 -11.19 -5.73 -15.62
CA ALA A 61 -11.32 -4.38 -16.16
C ALA A 61 -11.75 -3.37 -15.08
N TYR A 62 -12.62 -3.78 -14.15
CA TYR A 62 -12.99 -2.98 -12.99
C TYR A 62 -11.78 -2.70 -12.09
N LEU A 63 -11.02 -3.74 -11.74
CA LEU A 63 -9.83 -3.61 -10.89
C LEU A 63 -8.73 -2.76 -11.52
N GLU A 64 -8.55 -2.80 -12.85
CA GLU A 64 -7.51 -2.03 -13.56
C GLU A 64 -7.71 -0.51 -13.40
N GLN A 65 -8.92 -0.05 -13.11
CA GLN A 65 -9.21 1.35 -12.82
C GLN A 65 -8.47 1.85 -11.56
N TYR A 66 -8.14 0.94 -10.62
CA TYR A 66 -7.37 1.26 -9.42
C TYR A 66 -5.85 1.24 -9.62
N HIS A 67 -5.38 0.97 -10.84
CA HIS A 67 -3.96 0.81 -11.13
C HIS A 67 -3.31 2.12 -11.66
N TYR A 68 -2.39 2.68 -10.88
CA TYR A 68 -1.75 4.00 -11.10
C TYR A 68 -0.85 4.13 -12.32
N ALA A 69 -0.48 3.01 -12.95
CA ALA A 69 0.41 2.98 -14.11
C ALA A 69 -0.33 2.50 -15.38
N SER A 70 -1.65 2.72 -15.45
CA SER A 70 -2.34 2.81 -16.73
C SER A 70 -2.12 4.22 -17.29
N GLU A 71 -1.46 4.34 -18.44
CA GLU A 71 -1.40 5.60 -19.21
C GLU A 71 -2.76 5.90 -19.89
N GLU A 72 -3.70 4.94 -19.83
CA GLU A 72 -4.97 5.02 -20.53
C GLU A 72 -6.10 5.37 -19.56
N GLU A 73 -6.82 6.46 -19.84
CA GLU A 73 -8.07 6.83 -19.16
C GLU A 73 -9.17 5.77 -19.37
N ILE A 74 -9.05 4.97 -20.44
CA ILE A 74 -9.96 3.89 -20.79
C ILE A 74 -9.21 2.57 -20.91
N VAL A 75 -9.54 1.59 -20.06
CA VAL A 75 -8.82 0.30 -19.91
C VAL A 75 -9.43 -0.86 -20.70
N ALA A 76 -10.65 -0.72 -21.20
CA ALA A 76 -11.38 -1.81 -21.86
C ALA A 76 -12.06 -1.36 -23.17
N ILE A 77 -12.01 -2.26 -24.14
CA ILE A 77 -12.71 -2.15 -25.43
C ILE A 77 -13.83 -3.19 -25.44
N TRP A 78 -15.03 -2.74 -25.79
CA TRP A 78 -16.25 -3.53 -25.87
C TRP A 78 -16.73 -3.60 -27.31
N ARG A 79 -17.47 -4.64 -27.66
CA ARG A 79 -18.06 -4.84 -28.98
C ARG A 79 -19.55 -5.13 -28.86
N CYS A 80 -20.38 -4.38 -29.58
CA CYS A 80 -21.80 -4.69 -29.69
C CYS A 80 -21.98 -6.05 -30.40
N PRO A 81 -22.74 -7.00 -29.84
CA PRO A 81 -22.92 -8.31 -30.47
C PRO A 81 -23.84 -8.26 -31.70
N ILE A 82 -24.61 -7.18 -31.90
CA ILE A 82 -25.50 -7.01 -33.07
C ILE A 82 -24.78 -6.28 -34.20
N CYS A 83 -24.46 -4.99 -34.03
CA CYS A 83 -23.85 -4.19 -35.11
C CYS A 83 -22.32 -4.29 -35.16
N GLY A 84 -21.67 -4.96 -34.20
CA GLY A 84 -20.22 -5.13 -34.20
C GLY A 84 -19.42 -3.87 -33.86
N LYS A 85 -20.07 -2.75 -33.53
CA LYS A 85 -19.42 -1.47 -33.18
C LYS A 85 -18.58 -1.61 -31.92
N PHE A 86 -17.36 -1.07 -31.97
CA PHE A 86 -16.47 -0.98 -30.82
C PHE A 86 -16.79 0.23 -29.96
N ILE A 87 -16.76 0.06 -28.64
CA ILE A 87 -17.07 1.08 -27.65
C ILE A 87 -15.96 1.05 -26.60
N GLU A 88 -15.36 2.20 -26.31
CA GLU A 88 -14.33 2.34 -25.29
C GLU A 88 -15.00 2.80 -23.99
N ALA A 89 -14.90 1.98 -22.94
CA ALA A 89 -15.50 2.29 -21.64
C ALA A 89 -14.84 1.46 -20.53
N ASN A 90 -14.79 1.99 -19.30
CA ASN A 90 -14.24 1.27 -18.15
C ASN A 90 -15.26 0.32 -17.49
N ILE A 91 -16.54 0.60 -17.67
CA ILE A 91 -17.66 -0.24 -17.26
C ILE A 91 -18.40 -0.74 -18.50
N GLN A 92 -19.15 -1.84 -18.38
CA GLN A 92 -19.91 -2.39 -19.50
C GLN A 92 -20.89 -1.36 -20.06
N PRO A 93 -20.67 -0.86 -21.29
CA PRO A 93 -21.57 0.10 -21.88
C PRO A 93 -22.76 -0.63 -22.53
N LYS A 94 -23.89 0.07 -22.64
CA LYS A 94 -24.93 -0.31 -23.59
C LYS A 94 -24.58 0.22 -24.98
N CYS A 95 -24.90 -0.53 -26.02
CA CYS A 95 -24.75 -0.06 -27.39
C CYS A 95 -25.67 1.16 -27.62
N PRO A 96 -25.15 2.31 -28.07
CA PRO A 96 -25.97 3.51 -28.31
C PRO A 96 -27.10 3.29 -29.33
N GLU A 97 -26.90 2.36 -30.27
CA GLU A 97 -27.87 2.07 -31.34
C GLU A 97 -28.90 1.00 -30.96
N HIS A 98 -28.51 0.02 -30.13
CA HIS A 98 -29.33 -1.17 -29.86
C HIS A 98 -29.78 -1.28 -28.40
N GLY A 99 -29.28 -0.43 -27.49
CA GLY A 99 -29.64 -0.43 -26.07
C GLY A 99 -29.20 -1.67 -25.27
N ILE A 100 -28.54 -2.64 -25.90
CA ILE A 100 -28.10 -3.89 -25.27
C ILE A 100 -26.68 -3.80 -24.68
N PRO A 101 -26.33 -4.60 -23.65
CA PRO A 101 -24.98 -4.66 -23.12
C PRO A 101 -23.96 -5.11 -24.18
N ALA A 102 -22.87 -4.36 -24.33
CA ALA A 102 -21.75 -4.75 -25.18
C ALA A 102 -20.92 -5.86 -24.53
N ARG A 103 -20.24 -6.68 -25.34
CA ARG A 103 -19.37 -7.76 -24.86
C ARG A 103 -17.93 -7.29 -24.75
N LEU A 104 -17.21 -7.77 -23.75
CA LEU A 104 -15.82 -7.38 -23.58
C LEU A 104 -14.97 -7.98 -24.71
N GLN A 105 -14.25 -7.12 -25.44
CA GLN A 105 -13.40 -7.53 -26.55
C GLN A 105 -11.95 -7.64 -26.12
N GLU A 106 -11.43 -6.62 -25.45
CA GLU A 106 -10.01 -6.51 -25.12
C GLU A 106 -9.81 -5.68 -23.85
N ILE A 107 -8.88 -6.13 -23.01
CA ILE A 107 -8.31 -5.32 -21.93
C ILE A 107 -7.03 -4.70 -22.50
N ARG A 108 -7.02 -3.39 -22.65
CA ARG A 108 -5.94 -2.70 -23.33
C ARG A 108 -4.58 -2.92 -22.65
N GLY A 109 -3.53 -2.85 -23.46
CA GLY A 109 -2.16 -3.14 -23.04
C GLY A 109 -1.88 -4.61 -22.72
N SER A 110 -2.84 -5.52 -22.96
CA SER A 110 -2.65 -6.96 -22.86
C SER A 110 -2.15 -7.52 -24.20
N LEU A 111 -1.24 -8.50 -24.15
CA LEU A 111 -0.86 -9.27 -25.33
C LEU A 111 -1.91 -10.35 -25.63
N PRO A 112 -2.04 -10.82 -26.89
CA PRO A 112 -2.82 -12.04 -27.20
C PRO A 112 -2.32 -13.28 -26.44
N SER A 113 -1.05 -13.29 -26.03
CA SER A 113 -0.49 -14.35 -25.17
C SER A 113 -0.81 -14.18 -23.69
N SER A 114 -1.40 -13.07 -23.26
CA SER A 114 -1.61 -12.81 -21.83
C SER A 114 -2.47 -13.89 -21.22
N ARG A 115 -2.16 -14.24 -19.98
CA ARG A 115 -3.00 -15.10 -19.15
C ARG A 115 -3.26 -14.37 -17.85
N PHE A 116 -4.46 -14.58 -17.30
CA PHE A 116 -4.94 -13.85 -16.13
C PHE A 116 -5.27 -14.85 -15.03
N LEU A 117 -4.72 -14.57 -13.85
CA LEU A 117 -5.06 -15.26 -12.60
C LEU A 117 -5.89 -14.31 -11.76
N VAL A 118 -7.08 -14.71 -11.34
CA VAL A 118 -7.93 -13.93 -10.44
C VAL A 118 -7.86 -14.50 -9.02
N LEU A 119 -8.01 -13.63 -8.03
CA LEU A 119 -8.11 -13.98 -6.62
C LEU A 119 -9.56 -13.78 -6.19
N GLU A 120 -10.29 -14.88 -6.10
CA GLU A 120 -11.71 -14.92 -5.75
C GLU A 120 -11.88 -15.12 -4.24
N LEU A 121 -12.70 -14.29 -3.60
CA LEU A 121 -13.05 -14.42 -2.19
C LEU A 121 -14.19 -15.44 -2.05
N ILE A 122 -13.90 -16.58 -1.43
CA ILE A 122 -14.85 -17.71 -1.35
C ILE A 122 -15.97 -17.42 -0.34
N GLU A 123 -15.60 -17.00 0.85
CA GLU A 123 -16.51 -16.77 1.99
C GLU A 123 -16.76 -15.27 2.17
N ARG A 124 -17.29 -14.64 1.12
CA ARG A 124 -17.54 -13.20 1.08
C ARG A 124 -18.88 -12.80 1.68
N ARG A 125 -18.94 -11.63 2.30
CA ARG A 125 -20.21 -10.97 2.66
C ARG A 125 -20.91 -10.42 1.40
N PRO A 126 -22.24 -10.20 1.43
CA PRO A 126 -22.99 -9.73 0.26
C PRO A 126 -22.48 -8.41 -0.36
N PHE A 127 -21.85 -7.56 0.46
CA PHE A 127 -21.29 -6.27 0.04
C PHE A 127 -19.82 -6.36 -0.40
N GLU A 128 -19.14 -7.50 -0.23
CA GLU A 128 -17.74 -7.66 -0.60
C GLU A 128 -17.58 -8.05 -2.08
N PRO A 129 -16.54 -7.54 -2.75
CA PRO A 129 -16.27 -7.90 -4.14
C PRO A 129 -15.98 -9.39 -4.29
N ARG A 130 -16.35 -9.95 -5.45
CA ARG A 130 -16.08 -11.36 -5.76
C ARG A 130 -14.59 -11.58 -5.99
N ILE A 131 -13.98 -10.70 -6.79
CA ILE A 131 -12.56 -10.75 -7.13
C ILE A 131 -11.85 -9.59 -6.41
N VAL A 132 -10.91 -9.92 -5.53
CA VAL A 132 -10.17 -8.93 -4.73
C VAL A 132 -8.83 -8.53 -5.35
N GLY A 133 -8.42 -9.24 -6.41
CA GLY A 133 -7.20 -8.93 -7.13
C GLY A 133 -7.01 -9.83 -8.35
N TYR A 134 -6.03 -9.47 -9.19
CA TYR A 134 -5.64 -10.28 -10.33
C TYR A 134 -4.14 -10.13 -10.65
N VAL A 135 -3.60 -11.11 -11.37
CA VAL A 135 -2.23 -11.11 -11.91
C VAL A 135 -2.27 -11.37 -13.42
N ARG A 136 -1.61 -10.52 -14.20
CA ARG A 136 -1.40 -10.74 -15.63
C ARG A 136 0.00 -11.30 -15.86
N VAL A 137 0.06 -12.43 -16.55
CA VAL A 137 1.30 -13.07 -16.97
C VAL A 137 1.45 -12.99 -18.48
N ASP A 138 2.58 -12.44 -18.90
CA ASP A 138 2.95 -12.23 -20.29
C ASP A 138 4.21 -13.02 -20.64
N THR A 139 4.50 -13.08 -21.95
CA THR A 139 5.83 -13.47 -22.40
C THR A 139 6.82 -12.36 -22.04
N PRO A 140 8.12 -12.68 -21.85
CA PRO A 140 9.14 -11.68 -21.62
C PRO A 140 9.17 -10.62 -22.72
N ILE A 141 9.47 -9.37 -22.39
CA ILE A 141 9.65 -8.34 -23.43
C ILE A 141 10.78 -8.74 -24.39
N PRO A 142 10.79 -8.34 -25.68
CA PRO A 142 11.82 -8.83 -26.62
C PRO A 142 13.23 -8.33 -26.34
N LEU A 143 13.37 -7.05 -26.00
CA LEU A 143 14.66 -6.40 -25.78
C LEU A 143 14.72 -5.86 -24.36
N MET A 144 15.86 -6.04 -23.70
CA MET A 144 16.09 -5.45 -22.39
C MET A 144 17.51 -4.89 -22.33
N HIS A 145 17.61 -3.61 -22.00
CA HIS A 145 18.86 -2.91 -21.79
C HIS A 145 18.88 -2.41 -20.35
N ARG A 146 20.06 -2.38 -19.74
CA ARG A 146 20.26 -1.89 -18.37
C ARG A 146 20.76 -0.46 -18.38
N ARG A 147 20.23 0.36 -17.47
CA ARG A 147 20.78 1.68 -17.13
C ARG A 147 21.76 1.55 -15.96
N ILE A 148 22.94 2.14 -16.09
CA ILE A 148 23.93 2.30 -15.02
C ILE A 148 24.22 3.79 -14.89
N VAL A 149 24.22 4.33 -13.67
CA VAL A 149 24.58 5.73 -13.41
C VAL A 149 25.91 5.74 -12.66
N GLU A 150 26.95 6.26 -13.30
CA GLU A 150 28.30 6.39 -12.75
C GLU A 150 28.77 7.84 -12.90
N ASN A 151 29.15 8.49 -11.78
CA ASN A 151 29.62 9.88 -11.76
C ASN A 151 28.68 10.86 -12.49
N GLY A 152 27.36 10.68 -12.34
CA GLY A 152 26.33 11.50 -13.01
C GLY A 152 26.11 11.18 -14.49
N LYS A 153 26.93 10.34 -15.12
CA LYS A 153 26.76 9.90 -16.51
C LYS A 153 25.92 8.63 -16.58
N VAL A 154 24.99 8.59 -17.53
CA VAL A 154 24.13 7.43 -17.77
C VAL A 154 24.77 6.56 -18.85
N ILE A 155 25.12 5.33 -18.48
CA ILE A 155 25.64 4.29 -19.38
C ILE A 155 24.51 3.29 -19.62
N VAL A 156 24.24 2.97 -20.89
CA VAL A 156 23.23 1.98 -21.27
C VAL A 156 23.90 0.71 -21.79
N GLU A 157 23.75 -0.36 -21.04
CA GLU A 157 24.26 -1.68 -21.40
C GLU A 157 23.20 -2.47 -22.17
N ARG A 158 23.50 -2.82 -23.43
CA ARG A 158 22.56 -3.52 -24.29
C ARG A 158 22.46 -5.01 -23.93
N MET A 159 21.26 -5.55 -24.15
CA MET A 159 20.90 -6.98 -24.02
C MET A 159 21.35 -7.63 -22.71
N ILE A 160 21.19 -6.94 -21.58
CA ILE A 160 21.67 -7.38 -20.27
C ILE A 160 21.23 -8.82 -19.91
N ARG A 161 20.00 -9.22 -20.28
CA ARG A 161 19.52 -10.59 -20.02
C ARG A 161 20.37 -11.66 -20.70
N GLU A 162 20.83 -11.42 -21.94
CA GLU A 162 21.66 -12.39 -22.68
C GLU A 162 23.09 -12.46 -22.15
N LYS A 163 23.51 -11.49 -21.34
CA LYS A 163 24.80 -11.52 -20.64
C LYS A 163 24.73 -12.32 -19.34
N VAL A 164 23.56 -12.37 -18.71
CA VAL A 164 23.36 -13.03 -17.41
C VAL A 164 22.80 -14.44 -17.56
N PHE A 165 21.98 -14.67 -18.59
CA PHE A 165 21.21 -15.91 -18.76
C PHE A 165 21.32 -16.46 -20.19
N PRO A 166 21.07 -17.77 -20.38
CA PRO A 166 20.97 -18.37 -21.69
C PRO A 166 19.94 -17.67 -22.59
N LYS A 167 20.35 -17.34 -23.82
CA LYS A 167 19.50 -16.63 -24.80
C LYS A 167 18.17 -17.32 -25.07
N ASN A 168 18.16 -18.65 -25.10
CA ASN A 168 16.98 -19.47 -25.36
C ASN A 168 15.93 -19.44 -24.22
N TRP A 169 16.22 -18.80 -23.09
CA TRP A 169 15.24 -18.54 -22.04
C TRP A 169 14.29 -17.41 -22.40
N PHE A 170 14.77 -16.38 -23.10
CA PHE A 170 13.98 -15.20 -23.45
C PHE A 170 13.53 -15.19 -24.92
N HIS A 171 14.03 -16.12 -25.74
CA HIS A 171 13.74 -16.19 -27.17
C HIS A 171 13.34 -17.59 -27.65
N PRO A 172 12.49 -17.68 -28.69
CA PRO A 172 11.73 -16.58 -29.30
C PRO A 172 10.59 -16.13 -28.38
N THR A 173 10.45 -14.83 -28.14
CA THR A 173 9.28 -14.27 -27.43
C THR A 173 8.22 -13.80 -28.42
N PHE A 174 7.06 -13.38 -27.92
CA PHE A 174 6.05 -12.72 -28.72
C PHE A 174 6.56 -11.35 -29.21
N TRP A 175 6.96 -11.28 -30.48
CA TRP A 175 7.47 -10.04 -31.09
C TRP A 175 6.94 -9.83 -32.52
N PRO A 176 5.67 -9.42 -32.67
CA PRO A 176 5.00 -9.24 -33.98
C PRO A 176 5.78 -8.36 -34.97
N THR A 177 6.41 -7.28 -34.48
CA THR A 177 7.07 -6.27 -35.33
C THR A 177 8.32 -6.77 -36.05
N VAL A 178 8.94 -7.87 -35.63
CA VAL A 178 10.03 -8.50 -36.40
C VAL A 178 9.50 -9.18 -37.66
N TYR A 179 8.28 -9.70 -37.60
CA TYR A 179 7.69 -10.43 -38.70
C TYR A 179 7.08 -9.49 -39.74
N SER A 180 6.60 -8.30 -39.34
CA SER A 180 5.95 -7.33 -40.24
C SER A 180 6.83 -6.85 -41.41
N LYS A 181 8.16 -6.97 -41.31
CA LYS A 181 9.11 -6.60 -42.39
C LYS A 181 9.35 -7.70 -43.44
N ARG A 182 8.73 -8.88 -43.31
CA ARG A 182 8.91 -9.97 -44.29
C ARG A 182 8.21 -9.62 -45.60
N ARG A 183 8.91 -9.76 -46.75
CA ARG A 183 8.37 -9.55 -48.11
C ARG A 183 7.01 -10.22 -48.34
N LYS A 184 6.77 -11.39 -47.75
CA LYS A 184 5.51 -12.14 -47.83
C LYS A 184 4.30 -11.41 -47.22
N LEU A 185 4.48 -10.63 -46.15
CA LEU A 185 3.39 -9.89 -45.49
C LEU A 185 3.01 -8.62 -46.24
N ILE A 186 3.98 -7.97 -46.92
CA ILE A 186 3.71 -6.85 -47.81
C ILE A 186 2.89 -7.32 -49.03
N ALA A 187 3.19 -8.50 -49.56
CA ALA A 187 2.40 -9.12 -50.64
C ALA A 187 0.97 -9.42 -50.17
N ARG A 188 0.82 -10.03 -48.98
CA ARG A 188 -0.49 -10.33 -48.37
C ARG A 188 -1.32 -9.07 -48.10
N TYR A 189 -0.70 -8.00 -47.60
CA TYR A 189 -1.36 -6.70 -47.44
C TYR A 189 -1.84 -6.13 -48.78
N LYS A 190 -1.02 -6.19 -49.84
CA LYS A 190 -1.40 -5.73 -51.19
C LYS A 190 -2.56 -6.53 -51.77
N GLU A 191 -2.58 -7.85 -51.55
CA GLU A 191 -3.68 -8.74 -51.95
C GLU A 191 -4.99 -8.35 -51.24
N LEU A 192 -4.97 -8.25 -49.90
CA LEU A 192 -6.14 -7.87 -49.11
C LEU A 192 -6.63 -6.46 -49.44
N LEU A 193 -5.72 -5.54 -49.75
CA LEU A 193 -6.08 -4.20 -50.22
C LEU A 193 -6.81 -4.23 -51.57
N LYS A 194 -6.37 -5.09 -52.51
CA LYS A 194 -7.08 -5.30 -53.78
C LYS A 194 -8.45 -5.96 -53.57
N LEU A 195 -8.56 -6.88 -52.62
CA LEU A 195 -9.78 -7.65 -52.38
C LEU A 195 -10.86 -6.84 -51.64
N TYR A 196 -10.49 -6.06 -50.63
CA TYR A 196 -11.43 -5.38 -49.74
C TYR A 196 -11.54 -3.87 -49.99
N GLY A 197 -10.65 -3.26 -50.79
CA GLY A 197 -10.61 -1.81 -51.06
C GLY A 197 -10.32 -0.92 -49.84
N SER A 198 -10.32 -1.47 -48.62
CA SER A 198 -10.16 -0.75 -47.36
C SER A 198 -8.77 -0.98 -46.76
N ARG A 199 -7.97 0.09 -46.71
CA ARG A 199 -6.65 0.08 -46.07
C ARG A 199 -6.75 -0.28 -44.58
N ARG A 200 -7.80 0.17 -43.89
CA ARG A 200 -8.02 -0.09 -42.46
C ARG A 200 -8.27 -1.58 -42.22
N LEU A 201 -9.17 -2.18 -43.01
CA LEU A 201 -9.51 -3.60 -42.89
C LEU A 201 -8.32 -4.51 -43.24
N ALA A 202 -7.62 -4.21 -44.35
CA ALA A 202 -6.44 -4.95 -44.76
C ALA A 202 -5.32 -4.91 -43.70
N ARG A 203 -5.08 -3.76 -43.04
CA ARG A 203 -4.10 -3.67 -41.94
C ARG A 203 -4.52 -4.47 -40.71
N ALA A 204 -5.81 -4.46 -40.36
CA ALA A 204 -6.32 -5.22 -39.22
C ALA A 204 -6.12 -6.72 -39.41
N ILE A 205 -6.55 -7.26 -40.55
CA ILE A 205 -6.42 -8.69 -40.88
C ILE A 205 -4.96 -9.13 -40.88
N VAL A 206 -4.07 -8.37 -41.54
CA VAL A 206 -2.63 -8.68 -41.56
C VAL A 206 -2.03 -8.61 -40.16
N GLY A 207 -2.43 -7.62 -39.35
CA GLY A 207 -2.00 -7.52 -37.95
C GLY A 207 -2.38 -8.75 -37.13
N GLU A 208 -3.59 -9.25 -37.31
CA GLU A 208 -4.11 -10.44 -36.63
C GLU A 208 -3.37 -11.72 -37.07
N GLU A 209 -3.14 -11.88 -38.39
CA GLU A 209 -2.33 -12.98 -38.93
C GLU A 209 -0.89 -12.97 -38.36
N ILE A 210 -0.26 -11.79 -38.25
CA ILE A 210 1.08 -11.63 -37.66
C ILE A 210 1.05 -12.01 -36.17
N ALA A 211 0.06 -11.52 -35.41
CA ALA A 211 -0.07 -11.81 -33.99
C ALA A 211 -0.24 -13.33 -33.75
N HIS A 212 -1.10 -14.00 -34.52
CA HIS A 212 -1.25 -15.45 -34.46
C HIS A 212 0.04 -16.20 -34.78
N MET A 213 0.80 -15.76 -35.79
CA MET A 213 2.08 -16.38 -36.13
C MET A 213 3.10 -16.19 -35.00
N ALA A 214 3.22 -14.98 -34.46
CA ALA A 214 4.12 -14.68 -33.34
C ALA A 214 3.77 -15.51 -32.11
N LEU A 215 2.49 -15.70 -31.80
CA LEU A 215 2.01 -16.56 -30.71
C LEU A 215 2.40 -18.04 -30.90
N LYS A 216 2.25 -18.56 -32.13
CA LYS A 216 2.62 -19.94 -32.46
C LYS A 216 4.12 -20.17 -32.30
N ILE A 217 4.95 -19.19 -32.65
CA ILE A 217 6.41 -19.29 -32.57
C ILE A 217 6.92 -19.06 -31.15
N ALA A 218 6.29 -18.17 -30.37
CA ALA A 218 6.71 -17.82 -29.01
C ALA A 218 6.93 -19.07 -28.15
N ASN A 219 8.11 -19.17 -27.56
CA ASN A 219 8.57 -20.35 -26.85
C ASN A 219 9.74 -20.01 -25.91
N THR A 220 9.42 -19.29 -24.85
CA THR A 220 10.38 -18.84 -23.85
C THR A 220 10.47 -19.81 -22.67
N ALA A 221 11.64 -19.88 -22.02
CA ALA A 221 11.85 -20.53 -20.73
C ALA A 221 11.77 -19.54 -19.55
N ALA A 222 11.38 -18.29 -19.82
CA ALA A 222 11.05 -17.30 -18.81
C ALA A 222 9.56 -16.93 -18.91
N ALA A 223 9.03 -16.30 -17.86
CA ALA A 223 7.70 -15.71 -17.86
C ALA A 223 7.78 -14.31 -17.25
N ARG A 224 6.83 -13.43 -17.56
CA ARG A 224 6.78 -12.09 -17.00
C ARG A 224 5.49 -11.87 -16.23
N ILE A 225 5.57 -11.57 -14.94
CA ILE A 225 4.44 -10.98 -14.21
C ILE A 225 4.37 -9.51 -14.63
N ALA A 226 3.43 -9.20 -15.50
CA ALA A 226 3.30 -7.90 -16.15
C ALA A 226 2.43 -6.92 -15.35
N ARG A 227 1.41 -7.44 -14.64
CA ARG A 227 0.53 -6.66 -13.78
C ARG A 227 0.19 -7.47 -12.52
N VAL A 228 0.10 -6.78 -11.40
CA VAL A 228 -0.47 -7.29 -10.14
C VAL A 228 -1.35 -6.17 -9.62
N VAL A 229 -2.64 -6.42 -9.51
CA VAL A 229 -3.60 -5.43 -9.02
C VAL A 229 -4.39 -6.05 -7.89
N VAL A 230 -4.51 -5.30 -6.79
CA VAL A 230 -5.28 -5.68 -5.61
C VAL A 230 -6.21 -4.51 -5.30
N HIS A 231 -7.45 -4.84 -4.98
CA HIS A 231 -8.47 -3.88 -4.58
C HIS A 231 -7.96 -3.00 -3.42
N PRO A 232 -8.14 -1.67 -3.44
CA PRO A 232 -7.57 -0.75 -2.44
C PRO A 232 -7.80 -1.17 -0.99
N ASP A 233 -9.03 -1.55 -0.63
CA ASP A 233 -9.40 -1.94 0.74
C ASP A 233 -8.71 -3.22 1.23
N TYR A 234 -8.23 -4.05 0.31
CA TYR A 234 -7.58 -5.33 0.57
C TYR A 234 -6.04 -5.24 0.49
N ARG A 235 -5.50 -4.05 0.24
CA ARG A 235 -4.05 -3.82 0.25
C ARG A 235 -3.53 -3.77 1.68
N GLY A 236 -2.29 -4.23 1.83
CA GLY A 236 -1.63 -4.31 3.14
C GLY A 236 -1.95 -5.58 3.93
N ASP A 237 -2.98 -6.35 3.56
CA ASP A 237 -3.36 -7.61 4.22
C ASP A 237 -2.62 -8.84 3.63
N GLY A 238 -1.47 -8.63 2.98
CA GLY A 238 -0.67 -9.72 2.42
C GLY A 238 -1.21 -10.32 1.10
N ILE A 239 -2.41 -9.92 0.65
CA ILE A 239 -3.03 -10.41 -0.59
C ILE A 239 -2.14 -10.19 -1.82
N GLY A 240 -1.43 -9.05 -1.91
CA GLY A 240 -0.49 -8.80 -3.00
C GLY A 240 0.69 -9.78 -3.03
N VAL A 241 1.21 -10.19 -1.86
CA VAL A 241 2.27 -11.20 -1.76
C VAL A 241 1.72 -12.57 -2.14
N LEU A 242 0.51 -12.92 -1.67
CA LEU A 242 -0.18 -14.15 -2.05
C LEU A 242 -0.38 -14.22 -3.57
N ALA A 243 -0.89 -13.15 -4.18
CA ALA A 243 -1.13 -13.05 -5.63
C ALA A 243 0.13 -13.41 -6.43
N VAL A 244 1.27 -12.81 -6.06
CA VAL A 244 2.56 -13.09 -6.72
C VAL A 244 2.98 -14.54 -6.51
N LYS A 245 2.88 -15.08 -5.29
CA LYS A 245 3.24 -16.48 -5.00
C LYS A 245 2.38 -17.47 -5.79
N MET A 246 1.07 -17.24 -5.86
CA MET A 246 0.14 -18.07 -6.63
C MET A 246 0.42 -18.00 -8.13
N ALA A 247 0.73 -16.81 -8.65
CA ALA A 247 1.14 -16.67 -10.04
C ALA A 247 2.46 -17.42 -10.34
N VAL A 248 3.44 -17.39 -9.45
CA VAL A 248 4.70 -18.14 -9.60
C VAL A 248 4.42 -19.65 -9.65
N LYS A 249 3.56 -20.17 -8.76
CA LYS A 249 3.18 -21.59 -8.74
C LYS A 249 2.42 -21.99 -10.01
N TRP A 250 1.46 -21.18 -10.41
CA TRP A 250 0.73 -21.35 -11.67
C TRP A 250 1.65 -21.37 -12.90
N ILE A 251 2.60 -20.43 -12.98
CA ILE A 251 3.61 -20.36 -14.05
C ILE A 251 4.44 -21.65 -14.08
N MET A 252 4.90 -22.11 -12.93
CA MET A 252 5.73 -23.31 -12.81
C MET A 252 4.98 -24.57 -13.27
N GLU A 253 3.76 -24.77 -12.78
CA GLU A 253 2.97 -25.98 -13.04
C GLU A 253 2.41 -26.02 -14.47
N ARG A 254 1.91 -24.89 -14.96
CA ARG A 254 1.20 -24.80 -16.25
C ARG A 254 2.05 -24.24 -17.39
N ARG A 255 3.30 -23.82 -17.10
CA ARG A 255 4.26 -23.26 -18.08
C ARG A 255 3.72 -22.02 -18.79
N ILE A 256 3.02 -21.19 -18.04
CA ILE A 256 2.34 -19.98 -18.52
C ILE A 256 3.39 -18.94 -18.96
N PRO A 257 3.13 -18.19 -20.04
CA PRO A 257 1.87 -18.15 -20.79
C PRO A 257 1.75 -19.12 -21.97
N GLU A 258 2.85 -19.58 -22.57
CA GLU A 258 2.77 -20.33 -23.84
C GLU A 258 2.38 -21.80 -23.68
N MET A 259 2.51 -22.34 -22.46
CA MET A 259 2.28 -23.76 -22.12
C MET A 259 3.12 -24.71 -22.99
N LYS A 260 4.42 -24.42 -23.13
CA LYS A 260 5.38 -25.17 -23.97
C LYS A 260 6.60 -25.61 -23.17
N LYS A 261 7.62 -24.75 -23.08
CA LYS A 261 8.86 -24.99 -22.32
C LYS A 261 8.66 -24.83 -20.81
N ARG A 262 9.41 -25.60 -20.03
CA ARG A 262 9.55 -25.37 -18.57
C ARG A 262 10.14 -23.99 -18.32
N LYS A 263 9.68 -23.35 -17.25
CA LYS A 263 10.07 -22.00 -16.88
C LYS A 263 11.20 -22.08 -15.85
N HIS A 264 12.31 -21.39 -16.12
CA HIS A 264 13.48 -21.31 -15.26
C HIS A 264 13.49 -20.05 -14.40
N VAL A 265 12.87 -18.96 -14.89
CA VAL A 265 12.84 -17.67 -14.20
C VAL A 265 11.54 -16.92 -14.49
N VAL A 266 11.06 -16.17 -13.50
CA VAL A 266 9.97 -15.21 -13.65
C VAL A 266 10.53 -13.81 -13.48
N GLU A 267 10.33 -12.93 -14.47
CA GLU A 267 10.73 -11.52 -14.38
C GLU A 267 9.50 -10.62 -14.10
N THR A 268 9.75 -9.47 -13.47
CA THR A 268 8.76 -8.39 -13.39
C THR A 268 9.47 -7.05 -13.53
N ILE A 269 8.75 -6.06 -14.08
CA ILE A 269 9.22 -4.68 -14.22
C ILE A 269 8.25 -3.80 -13.45
N ALA A 270 8.66 -3.31 -12.28
CA ALA A 270 7.74 -2.69 -11.33
C ALA A 270 8.35 -1.44 -10.70
N GLN A 271 7.85 -0.27 -11.11
CA GLN A 271 8.28 1.02 -10.53
C GLN A 271 7.87 1.12 -9.05
N MET A 272 6.67 0.62 -8.71
CA MET A 272 6.15 0.65 -7.34
C MET A 272 6.98 -0.18 -6.35
N ALA A 273 7.77 -1.15 -6.83
CA ALA A 273 8.62 -1.98 -5.97
C ALA A 273 9.70 -1.16 -5.24
N ARG A 274 10.00 0.08 -5.67
CA ARG A 274 10.87 1.01 -4.94
C ARG A 274 10.27 1.50 -3.63
N TYR A 275 8.95 1.53 -3.54
CA TYR A 275 8.21 2.10 -2.42
C TYR A 275 7.48 1.05 -1.59
N ASN A 276 7.40 -0.19 -2.10
CA ASN A 276 6.74 -1.30 -1.43
C ASN A 276 7.47 -2.64 -1.73
N PRO A 277 8.01 -3.33 -0.70
CA PRO A 277 8.81 -4.54 -0.87
C PRO A 277 7.98 -5.82 -1.11
N PHE A 278 6.74 -5.75 -1.61
CA PHE A 278 5.89 -6.94 -1.69
C PHE A 278 6.43 -8.01 -2.64
N PHE A 279 7.10 -7.64 -3.74
CA PHE A 279 7.78 -8.59 -4.62
C PHE A 279 8.96 -9.27 -3.89
N GLU A 280 9.75 -8.50 -3.14
CA GLU A 280 10.86 -9.05 -2.34
C GLU A 280 10.34 -9.98 -1.23
N LYS A 281 9.23 -9.64 -0.57
CA LYS A 281 8.53 -10.52 0.38
C LYS A 281 7.98 -11.78 -0.29
N ALA A 282 7.67 -11.74 -1.59
CA ALA A 282 7.30 -12.92 -2.37
C ALA A 282 8.52 -13.76 -2.82
N GLY A 283 9.75 -13.28 -2.57
CA GLY A 283 11.00 -13.96 -2.90
C GLY A 283 11.66 -13.49 -4.20
N PHE A 284 11.18 -12.41 -4.83
CA PHE A 284 11.85 -11.82 -5.97
C PHE A 284 13.11 -11.08 -5.54
N VAL A 285 14.12 -11.12 -6.39
CA VAL A 285 15.42 -10.47 -6.15
C VAL A 285 15.60 -9.35 -7.16
N TYR A 286 16.05 -8.19 -6.68
CA TYR A 286 16.34 -7.05 -7.54
C TYR A 286 17.59 -7.29 -8.38
N MET A 287 17.49 -7.06 -9.69
CA MET A 287 18.57 -7.35 -10.63
C MET A 287 19.20 -6.09 -11.20
N TRP A 288 18.38 -5.20 -11.79
CA TRP A 288 18.86 -3.97 -12.43
C TRP A 288 17.71 -3.02 -12.79
N GLU A 289 18.05 -1.82 -13.28
CA GLU A 289 17.08 -0.93 -13.92
C GLU A 289 17.10 -1.10 -15.44
N THR A 290 15.92 -1.07 -16.06
CA THR A 290 15.80 -0.91 -17.51
C THR A 290 16.44 0.40 -17.98
N ALA A 291 16.67 0.57 -19.29
CA ALA A 291 17.19 1.82 -19.87
C ALA A 291 16.37 3.06 -19.45
N GLY A 292 15.04 2.90 -19.30
CA GLY A 292 14.13 3.93 -18.81
C GLY A 292 14.08 4.09 -17.28
N GLY A 293 14.97 3.45 -16.53
CA GLY A 293 15.03 3.57 -15.07
C GLY A 293 13.95 2.79 -14.30
N ARG A 294 13.24 1.86 -14.94
CA ARG A 294 12.26 0.99 -14.25
C ARG A 294 12.96 -0.23 -13.63
N PRO A 295 12.76 -0.55 -12.34
CA PRO A 295 13.36 -1.70 -11.69
C PRO A 295 12.92 -3.03 -12.31
N VAL A 296 13.87 -3.96 -12.43
CA VAL A 296 13.66 -5.34 -12.85
C VAL A 296 13.96 -6.24 -11.67
N LEU A 297 12.98 -7.06 -11.28
CA LEU A 297 13.14 -8.10 -10.28
C LEU A 297 12.90 -9.47 -10.90
N MET A 298 13.56 -10.50 -10.36
CA MET A 298 13.46 -11.87 -10.86
C MET A 298 13.28 -12.89 -9.75
N TYR A 299 12.48 -13.91 -10.02
CA TYR A 299 12.28 -15.07 -9.15
C TYR A 299 12.83 -16.33 -9.85
N PRO A 300 13.79 -17.05 -9.25
CA PRO A 300 14.33 -18.27 -9.83
C PRO A 300 13.39 -19.46 -9.59
N LEU A 301 13.02 -20.16 -10.66
CA LEU A 301 12.24 -21.41 -10.62
C LEU A 301 13.10 -22.69 -10.69
N SER A 302 14.39 -22.55 -11.04
CA SER A 302 15.33 -23.67 -11.19
C SER A 302 16.63 -23.40 -10.43
N GLU A 303 17.36 -24.44 -10.06
CA GLU A 303 18.68 -24.32 -9.43
C GLU A 303 19.70 -23.61 -10.34
N GLU A 304 19.62 -23.83 -11.65
CA GLU A 304 20.42 -23.10 -12.63
C GLU A 304 20.14 -21.59 -12.57
N ALA A 305 18.88 -21.18 -12.51
CA ALA A 305 18.52 -19.76 -12.37
C ALA A 305 18.98 -19.17 -11.03
N LYS A 306 18.88 -19.92 -9.92
CA LYS A 306 19.40 -19.49 -8.61
C LYS A 306 20.90 -19.25 -8.66
N SER A 307 21.65 -20.18 -9.26
CA SER A 307 23.10 -20.08 -9.41
C SER A 307 23.51 -18.87 -10.26
N LEU A 308 22.86 -18.67 -11.41
CA LEU A 308 23.14 -17.53 -12.30
C LEU A 308 22.83 -16.18 -11.64
N ILE A 309 21.70 -16.07 -10.92
CA ILE A 309 21.36 -14.85 -10.17
C ILE A 309 22.40 -14.58 -9.08
N LYS A 310 22.77 -15.60 -8.28
CA LYS A 310 23.77 -15.45 -7.22
C LYS A 310 25.14 -15.03 -7.77
N LYS A 311 25.58 -15.66 -8.87
CA LYS A 311 26.81 -15.31 -9.59
C LYS A 311 26.77 -13.85 -10.04
N PHE A 312 25.68 -13.43 -10.67
CA PHE A 312 25.51 -12.05 -11.12
C PHE A 312 25.59 -11.04 -9.96
N LEU A 313 24.87 -11.28 -8.87
CA LEU A 313 24.90 -10.40 -7.69
C LEU A 313 26.30 -10.30 -7.06
N HIS A 314 27.12 -11.32 -7.19
CA HIS A 314 28.48 -11.35 -6.67
C HIS A 314 29.50 -10.71 -7.63
N GLU A 315 29.46 -11.04 -8.92
CA GLU A 315 30.50 -10.65 -9.89
C GLU A 315 30.25 -9.26 -10.50
N ASP A 316 29.00 -8.88 -10.74
CA ASP A 316 28.68 -7.62 -11.41
C ASP A 316 28.85 -6.41 -10.46
N LYS A 317 29.64 -5.41 -10.90
CA LYS A 317 29.99 -4.23 -10.09
C LYS A 317 28.77 -3.40 -9.68
N TYR A 318 27.72 -3.35 -10.50
CA TYR A 318 26.49 -2.64 -10.19
C TYR A 318 25.65 -3.47 -9.22
N ALA A 319 25.50 -4.77 -9.50
CA ALA A 319 24.65 -5.66 -8.73
C ALA A 319 25.13 -5.87 -7.30
N ARG A 320 26.45 -5.95 -7.10
CA ARG A 320 27.09 -6.10 -5.79
C ARG A 320 26.72 -4.99 -4.81
N LYS A 321 26.50 -3.76 -5.29
CA LYS A 321 26.17 -2.60 -4.44
C LYS A 321 24.82 -2.74 -3.75
N HIS A 322 23.83 -3.31 -4.44
CA HIS A 322 22.48 -3.46 -3.90
C HIS A 322 22.20 -4.86 -3.36
N GLY A 323 23.02 -5.87 -3.70
CA GLY A 323 22.96 -7.21 -3.11
C GLY A 323 21.61 -7.90 -3.29
N GLY A 324 20.91 -7.60 -4.38
CA GLY A 324 19.57 -8.14 -4.64
C GLY A 324 18.42 -7.42 -3.95
N LYS A 325 18.67 -6.34 -3.19
CA LYS A 325 17.62 -5.54 -2.52
C LYS A 325 17.31 -4.27 -3.28
N LEU A 326 16.03 -4.00 -3.52
CA LEU A 326 15.56 -2.75 -4.13
C LEU A 326 15.02 -1.79 -3.07
N TYR A 327 14.12 -2.27 -2.23
CA TYR A 327 13.49 -1.44 -1.22
C TYR A 327 14.45 -1.23 -0.05
N VAL A 328 14.78 0.03 0.20
CA VAL A 328 15.51 0.46 1.38
C VAL A 328 14.68 1.55 2.04
N THR A 329 14.38 1.37 3.32
CA THR A 329 13.68 2.39 4.10
C THR A 329 14.49 3.68 4.12
N ARG A 330 13.84 4.79 3.77
CA ARG A 330 14.42 6.13 3.78
C ARG A 330 14.13 6.86 5.08
N PHE A 331 13.16 6.38 5.86
CA PHE A 331 12.89 6.88 7.20
C PHE A 331 14.00 6.44 8.15
N LYS A 332 15.06 7.24 8.23
CA LYS A 332 16.23 7.02 9.08
C LYS A 332 15.92 7.32 10.55
N GLU A 333 16.79 6.83 11.43
CA GLU A 333 16.79 7.14 12.85
C GLU A 333 16.81 8.65 13.12
N VAL A 334 16.18 9.05 14.21
CA VAL A 334 16.22 10.41 14.74
C VAL A 334 17.20 10.45 15.92
N GLU A 335 17.69 11.65 16.23
CA GLU A 335 18.44 11.87 17.46
C GLU A 335 17.50 11.66 18.65
N LYS A 336 17.68 10.55 19.37
CA LYS A 336 16.87 10.23 20.56
C LYS A 336 16.98 11.35 21.60
N LEU A 337 15.96 11.47 22.45
CA LEU A 337 16.04 12.33 23.63
C LEU A 337 17.29 11.98 24.45
N LYS A 338 18.08 12.98 24.84
CA LYS A 338 19.33 12.77 25.61
C LYS A 338 19.09 12.20 27.00
N GLY A 339 17.89 12.42 27.55
CA GLY A 339 17.50 11.97 28.88
C GLY A 339 15.99 11.77 28.98
N PRO A 340 15.49 11.28 30.12
CA PRO A 340 14.08 11.09 30.34
C PRO A 340 13.34 12.43 30.47
N ILE A 341 12.03 12.41 30.22
CA ILE A 341 11.12 13.46 30.68
C ILE A 341 10.74 13.11 32.12
N ILE A 342 11.01 14.03 33.05
CA ILE A 342 10.79 13.83 34.49
C ILE A 342 9.72 14.80 34.96
N ILE A 343 8.68 14.27 35.60
CA ILE A 343 7.58 15.03 36.19
C ILE A 343 7.66 14.82 37.70
N GLU A 344 7.81 15.89 38.47
CA GLU A 344 7.93 15.84 39.94
C GLU A 344 6.92 16.79 40.60
N GLY A 345 6.08 16.23 41.49
CA GLY A 345 5.11 16.99 42.28
C GLY A 345 4.07 17.77 41.47
N LEU A 346 3.82 17.36 40.22
CA LEU A 346 3.04 18.16 39.26
C LEU A 346 1.57 18.27 39.71
N THR A 347 1.14 19.50 39.94
CA THR A 347 -0.25 19.81 40.29
C THR A 347 -0.81 20.86 39.34
N LYS A 348 -2.03 20.60 38.83
CA LYS A 348 -2.77 21.55 37.99
C LYS A 348 -4.17 21.77 38.53
N ARG A 349 -4.46 23.03 38.87
CA ARG A 349 -5.77 23.52 39.32
C ARG A 349 -6.35 24.49 38.29
N TYR A 350 -7.65 24.37 38.03
CA TYR A 350 -8.43 25.37 37.31
C TYR A 350 -9.40 26.03 38.27
N SER A 351 -9.49 27.35 38.19
CA SER A 351 -10.43 28.18 38.94
C SER A 351 -11.40 28.84 37.96
N SER A 352 -12.69 28.58 38.09
CA SER A 352 -13.73 29.32 37.37
C SER A 352 -14.57 30.12 38.36
N ILE A 353 -14.88 31.37 37.99
CA ILE A 353 -15.85 32.19 38.72
C ILE A 353 -17.16 32.05 37.97
N LEU A 354 -18.13 31.35 38.56
CA LEU A 354 -19.51 31.35 38.09
C LEU A 354 -20.13 32.68 38.53
N ASP A 355 -20.24 33.61 37.57
CA ASP A 355 -20.82 34.93 37.77
C ASP A 355 -22.13 35.03 36.99
N VAL A 356 -23.23 35.07 37.74
CA VAL A 356 -24.60 35.02 37.20
C VAL A 356 -25.01 36.39 36.62
N SER A 357 -24.25 37.46 36.91
CA SER A 357 -24.53 38.82 36.43
C SER A 357 -24.52 38.97 34.90
N ARG A 358 -23.90 38.02 34.18
CA ARG A 358 -23.80 38.01 32.72
C ARG A 358 -24.94 37.27 32.02
N LEU A 359 -25.87 36.67 32.76
CA LEU A 359 -27.00 35.92 32.20
C LEU A 359 -28.25 36.81 32.12
N PRO A 360 -29.20 36.53 31.20
CA PRO A 360 -30.51 37.17 31.17
C PRO A 360 -31.24 37.10 32.54
N PRO A 361 -32.01 38.13 32.95
CA PRO A 361 -32.63 38.22 34.28
C PRO A 361 -33.43 36.98 34.70
N GLU A 362 -34.18 36.40 33.76
CA GLU A 362 -34.99 35.19 33.94
C GLU A 362 -34.14 33.96 34.35
N LEU A 363 -32.94 33.82 33.76
CA LEU A 363 -31.99 32.77 34.13
C LEU A 363 -31.25 33.08 35.43
N GLN A 364 -31.08 34.37 35.76
CA GLN A 364 -30.52 34.77 37.04
C GLN A 364 -31.44 34.39 38.20
N GLU A 365 -32.75 34.60 38.08
CA GLU A 365 -33.72 34.21 39.12
C GLU A 365 -33.74 32.70 39.34
N VAL A 366 -33.72 31.91 38.27
CA VAL A 366 -33.62 30.45 38.35
C VAL A 366 -32.34 30.02 39.08
N LEU A 367 -31.18 30.57 38.71
CA LEU A 367 -29.89 30.21 39.33
C LEU A 367 -29.77 30.71 40.79
N LYS A 368 -30.34 31.88 41.10
CA LYS A 368 -30.48 32.38 42.47
C LYS A 368 -31.38 31.48 43.32
N ALA A 369 -32.45 30.92 42.76
CA ALA A 369 -33.30 29.95 43.45
C ALA A 369 -32.55 28.65 43.81
N PHE A 370 -31.48 28.31 43.08
CA PHE A 370 -30.53 27.23 43.44
C PHE A 370 -29.32 27.72 44.26
N GLY A 371 -29.32 28.95 44.76
CA GLY A 371 -28.26 29.52 45.61
C GLY A 371 -26.96 29.86 44.88
N VAL A 372 -27.00 30.05 43.55
CA VAL A 372 -25.83 30.42 42.76
C VAL A 372 -25.86 31.93 42.50
N GLU A 373 -25.10 32.71 43.27
CA GLU A 373 -24.95 34.16 43.06
C GLU A 373 -23.56 34.52 42.51
N ARG A 374 -22.51 34.04 43.18
CA ARG A 374 -21.12 34.11 42.70
C ARG A 374 -20.31 33.01 43.36
N ARG A 375 -19.87 32.00 42.60
CA ARG A 375 -19.12 30.85 43.16
C ARG A 375 -17.76 30.73 42.49
N LEU A 376 -16.69 30.82 43.29
CA LEU A 376 -15.38 30.35 42.86
C LEU A 376 -15.37 28.82 42.92
N VAL A 377 -15.27 28.16 41.78
CA VAL A 377 -15.12 26.72 41.66
C VAL A 377 -13.66 26.44 41.33
N GLU A 378 -12.94 25.89 42.29
CA GLU A 378 -11.58 25.41 42.08
C GLU A 378 -11.57 23.89 41.96
N LYS A 379 -11.09 23.39 40.82
CA LYS A 379 -10.99 21.97 40.56
C LYS A 379 -9.55 21.60 40.28
N TYR A 380 -9.03 20.66 41.06
CA TYR A 380 -7.79 19.99 40.73
C TYR A 380 -8.04 19.00 39.60
N VAL A 381 -7.27 19.15 38.52
CA VAL A 381 -7.30 18.23 37.38
C VAL A 381 -6.14 17.24 37.46
N LEU A 382 -5.01 17.66 38.02
CA LEU A 382 -3.86 16.81 38.35
C LEU A 382 -3.36 17.20 39.75
N ARG A 383 -3.01 16.23 40.59
CA ARG A 383 -2.51 16.39 41.96
C ARG A 383 -1.29 15.51 42.14
N ASP A 384 -0.17 16.12 42.54
CA ASP A 384 1.07 15.45 42.92
C ASP A 384 1.51 14.32 41.96
N VAL A 385 1.51 14.64 40.67
CA VAL A 385 1.86 13.70 39.62
C VAL A 385 3.38 13.53 39.58
N ASN A 386 3.84 12.28 39.70
CA ASN A 386 5.25 11.90 39.65
C ASN A 386 5.44 10.81 38.60
N LEU A 387 6.15 11.12 37.51
CA LEU A 387 6.27 10.24 36.34
C LEU A 387 7.64 10.40 35.67
N VAL A 388 8.14 9.32 35.09
CA VAL A 388 9.37 9.31 34.28
C VAL A 388 9.07 8.63 32.96
N ILE A 389 9.39 9.29 31.84
CA ILE A 389 9.27 8.75 30.48
C ILE A 389 10.66 8.67 29.87
N ALA A 390 11.14 7.45 29.59
CA ALA A 390 12.49 7.24 29.08
C ALA A 390 12.57 7.48 27.55
N PRO A 391 13.75 7.84 27.01
CA PRO A 391 13.94 8.03 25.58
C PRO A 391 13.52 6.82 24.74
N GLY A 392 12.67 7.06 23.74
CA GLY A 392 12.17 6.03 22.82
C GLY A 392 11.05 5.15 23.40
N GLU A 393 10.58 5.42 24.62
CA GLU A 393 9.38 4.77 25.14
C GLU A 393 8.14 5.17 24.33
N ILE A 394 7.27 4.19 24.10
CA ILE A 394 5.89 4.40 23.68
C ILE A 394 5.03 4.34 24.94
N VAL A 395 4.40 5.47 25.26
CA VAL A 395 3.56 5.64 26.44
C VAL A 395 2.13 5.91 26.02
N VAL A 396 1.19 5.22 26.64
CA VAL A 396 -0.23 5.44 26.39
C VAL A 396 -0.92 6.00 27.63
N VAL A 397 -1.63 7.11 27.47
CA VAL A 397 -2.37 7.77 28.54
C VAL A 397 -3.85 7.39 28.45
N VAL A 398 -4.37 6.70 29.45
CA VAL A 398 -5.75 6.18 29.52
C VAL A 398 -6.52 6.83 30.67
N GLY A 399 -7.84 6.94 30.53
CA GLY A 399 -8.70 7.52 31.57
C GLY A 399 -10.02 8.06 31.03
N ALA A 400 -11.03 8.20 31.86
CA ALA A 400 -12.36 8.68 31.45
C ALA A 400 -12.31 10.05 30.72
N SER A 401 -13.37 10.37 29.98
CA SER A 401 -13.48 11.72 29.39
C SER A 401 -13.47 12.78 30.51
N GLY A 402 -12.73 13.87 30.31
CA GLY A 402 -12.55 14.91 31.32
C GLY A 402 -11.66 14.52 32.52
N ALA A 403 -11.00 13.35 32.50
CA ALA A 403 -10.14 12.91 33.59
C ALA A 403 -8.85 13.72 33.78
N GLY A 404 -8.41 14.48 32.76
CA GLY A 404 -7.18 15.27 32.81
C GLY A 404 -6.08 14.85 31.84
N LYS A 405 -6.34 13.89 30.93
CA LYS A 405 -5.37 13.42 29.91
C LYS A 405 -4.79 14.57 29.08
N THR A 406 -5.65 15.34 28.41
CA THR A 406 -5.26 16.53 27.63
C THR A 406 -4.48 17.53 28.48
N THR A 407 -4.88 17.73 29.75
CA THR A 407 -4.14 18.61 30.67
C THR A 407 -2.73 18.10 30.92
N LEU A 408 -2.54 16.80 31.18
CA LEU A 408 -1.22 16.20 31.35
C LEU A 408 -0.35 16.40 30.10
N LEU A 409 -0.91 16.14 28.91
CA LEU A 409 -0.22 16.36 27.64
C LEU A 409 0.17 17.83 27.45
N ARG A 410 -0.73 18.78 27.74
CA ARG A 410 -0.44 20.22 27.68
C ARG A 410 0.73 20.60 28.60
N MET A 411 0.85 20.01 29.79
CA MET A 411 1.97 20.32 30.69
C MET A 411 3.30 19.87 30.08
N ILE A 412 3.35 18.67 29.48
CA ILE A 412 4.55 18.15 28.81
C ILE A 412 4.91 19.01 27.59
N ILE A 413 3.92 19.34 26.76
CA ILE A 413 4.09 20.22 25.59
C ILE A 413 4.58 21.61 26.01
N GLY A 414 4.01 22.15 27.09
CA GLY A 414 4.37 23.45 27.64
C GLY A 414 5.83 23.51 28.09
N ALA A 415 6.29 22.47 28.78
CA ALA A 415 7.69 22.33 29.17
C ALA A 415 8.62 22.18 27.95
N ALA A 416 8.24 21.35 26.97
CA ALA A 416 9.01 21.12 25.74
C ALA A 416 9.19 22.36 24.86
N LEU A 417 8.18 23.24 24.80
CA LEU A 417 8.17 24.42 23.94
C LEU A 417 8.39 25.75 24.69
N GLY A 418 8.51 25.72 26.02
CA GLY A 418 8.61 26.93 26.84
C GLY A 418 7.36 27.82 26.79
N ILE A 419 6.17 27.23 26.64
CA ILE A 419 4.90 27.97 26.54
C ILE A 419 4.53 28.57 27.91
N LYS A 420 4.27 29.87 27.95
CA LYS A 420 3.91 30.62 29.18
C LYS A 420 2.41 30.75 29.45
N ASP A 421 1.56 30.25 28.55
CA ASP A 421 0.09 30.23 28.74
C ASP A 421 -0.25 29.40 29.97
N ASN A 422 -1.12 29.93 30.84
CA ASN A 422 -1.53 29.26 32.08
C ASN A 422 -2.04 27.83 31.82
N ARG A 423 -2.65 27.52 30.66
CA ARG A 423 -3.13 26.17 30.34
C ARG A 423 -2.01 25.14 30.13
N TYR A 424 -0.78 25.58 29.90
CA TYR A 424 0.39 24.76 29.58
C TYR A 424 1.44 24.71 30.70
N ILE A 425 1.30 25.54 31.74
CA ILE A 425 2.19 25.55 32.90
C ILE A 425 1.55 24.90 34.13
N PRO A 426 2.35 24.24 34.98
CA PRO A 426 1.88 23.70 36.25
C PRO A 426 1.41 24.82 37.20
N THR A 427 0.50 24.49 38.12
CA THR A 427 0.21 25.35 39.28
C THR A 427 1.32 25.23 40.32
N SER A 428 1.83 24.01 40.53
CA SER A 428 3.02 23.70 41.32
C SER A 428 3.67 22.41 40.83
N GLY A 429 4.91 22.14 41.28
CA GLY A 429 5.74 21.06 40.75
C GLY A 429 6.55 21.51 39.53
N LYS A 430 7.34 20.59 38.96
CA LYS A 430 8.20 20.86 37.81
C LYS A 430 8.15 19.72 36.79
N ILE A 431 8.43 20.07 35.54
CA ILE A 431 8.60 19.13 34.45
C ILE A 431 9.94 19.44 33.81
N GLU A 432 10.84 18.47 33.86
CA GLU A 432 12.15 18.55 33.22
C GLU A 432 12.11 17.79 31.90
N VAL A 433 12.50 18.49 30.83
CA VAL A 433 12.59 17.95 29.48
C VAL A 433 14.03 18.12 28.98
N PRO A 434 14.55 17.17 28.19
CA PRO A 434 15.87 17.31 27.58
C PRO A 434 15.97 18.54 26.66
N ASP A 435 17.18 19.08 26.53
CA ASP A 435 17.48 20.25 25.67
C ASP A 435 17.30 19.97 24.17
N ASN A 436 17.43 18.71 23.75
CA ASN A 436 17.38 18.30 22.35
C ASN A 436 15.98 17.91 21.86
N VAL A 437 14.92 18.27 22.59
CA VAL A 437 13.55 17.95 22.22
C VAL A 437 13.16 18.60 20.88
N LYS A 438 12.71 17.76 19.96
CA LYS A 438 12.06 18.11 18.69
C LYS A 438 10.67 17.49 18.73
N ILE A 439 9.71 18.29 19.20
CA ILE A 439 8.33 17.86 19.43
C ILE A 439 7.43 18.15 18.24
N GLU A 440 6.60 17.17 17.90
CA GLU A 440 5.38 17.35 17.09
C GLU A 440 4.20 16.88 17.93
N TYR A 441 3.07 17.57 17.82
CA TYR A 441 1.91 17.22 18.63
C TYR A 441 0.58 17.51 17.95
N MET A 442 -0.46 16.82 18.41
CA MET A 442 -1.84 17.02 17.97
C MET A 442 -2.77 17.07 19.18
N LEU A 443 -3.44 18.20 19.36
CA LEU A 443 -4.50 18.43 20.34
C LEU A 443 -5.75 18.88 19.57
N PRO A 444 -6.74 18.01 19.35
CA PRO A 444 -7.94 18.35 18.58
C PRO A 444 -8.60 19.65 19.05
N GLY A 445 -8.88 20.56 18.11
CA GLY A 445 -9.47 21.87 18.40
C GLY A 445 -8.52 22.95 18.96
N GLU A 446 -7.27 22.61 19.30
CA GLU A 446 -6.26 23.57 19.75
C GLU A 446 -5.08 23.68 18.79
N HIS A 447 -4.47 22.55 18.45
CA HIS A 447 -3.30 22.49 17.60
C HIS A 447 -3.35 21.24 16.72
N GLU A 448 -3.42 21.48 15.42
CA GLU A 448 -3.44 20.44 14.40
C GLU A 448 -2.52 20.84 13.25
N PRO A 449 -1.86 19.87 12.58
CA PRO A 449 -1.07 20.14 11.39
C PRO A 449 -1.91 20.88 10.34
N LYS A 450 -1.38 22.00 9.84
CA LYS A 450 -2.02 22.82 8.81
C LYS A 450 -1.65 22.32 7.42
N PHE A 451 -2.62 22.36 6.52
CA PHE A 451 -2.47 22.03 5.10
C PHE A 451 -2.97 23.22 4.29
N GLY A 452 -2.26 23.55 3.21
CA GLY A 452 -2.71 24.55 2.25
C GLY A 452 -3.51 23.93 1.10
N GLU A 453 -3.39 24.55 -0.07
CA GLU A 453 -4.02 24.10 -1.31
C GLU A 453 -3.18 23.07 -2.08
N GLU A 454 -1.99 22.74 -1.58
CA GLU A 454 -1.14 21.70 -2.13
C GLU A 454 -1.74 20.30 -1.95
N THR A 455 -1.31 19.37 -2.79
CA THR A 455 -1.63 17.95 -2.64
C THR A 455 -0.91 17.33 -1.45
N LEU A 456 -1.40 16.20 -0.93
CA LEU A 456 -0.74 15.52 0.20
C LEU A 456 0.71 15.15 -0.09
N LEU A 457 1.01 14.71 -1.33
CA LEU A 457 2.38 14.38 -1.68
C LEU A 457 3.25 15.63 -1.69
N GLU A 458 2.81 16.72 -2.32
CA GLU A 458 3.54 17.99 -2.34
C GLU A 458 3.81 18.51 -0.93
N HIS A 459 2.80 18.49 -0.05
CA HIS A 459 2.94 18.89 1.36
C HIS A 459 4.09 18.15 2.05
N LEU A 460 4.13 16.82 1.90
CA LEU A 460 5.16 16.01 2.54
C LEU A 460 6.52 16.18 1.87
N VAL A 461 6.58 16.29 0.54
CA VAL A 461 7.83 16.55 -0.18
C VAL A 461 8.44 17.88 0.24
N GLN A 462 7.64 18.92 0.42
CA GLN A 462 8.12 20.22 0.92
C GLN A 462 8.73 20.10 2.32
N LYS A 463 8.18 19.24 3.19
CA LYS A 463 8.72 18.99 4.53
C LYS A 463 10.01 18.15 4.53
N VAL A 464 10.06 17.06 3.77
CA VAL A 464 11.18 16.10 3.84
C VAL A 464 12.25 16.30 2.76
N ASN A 465 11.95 17.07 1.71
CA ASN A 465 12.76 17.23 0.50
C ASN A 465 13.19 15.89 -0.15
N ASP A 466 12.36 14.84 0.00
CA ASP A 466 12.57 13.52 -0.57
C ASP A 466 11.22 12.88 -0.96
N PRO A 467 10.87 12.84 -2.25
CA PRO A 467 9.61 12.25 -2.73
C PRO A 467 9.42 10.79 -2.34
N ALA A 468 10.49 10.01 -2.25
CA ALA A 468 10.38 8.60 -1.91
C ALA A 468 10.13 8.40 -0.41
N LEU A 469 10.72 9.24 0.44
CA LEU A 469 10.41 9.28 1.87
C LEU A 469 8.97 9.74 2.12
N ALA A 470 8.50 10.77 1.39
CA ALA A 470 7.11 11.22 1.48
C ALA A 470 6.10 10.09 1.17
N VAL A 471 6.35 9.33 0.10
CA VAL A 471 5.55 8.14 -0.25
C VAL A 471 5.65 7.06 0.83
N GLU A 472 6.84 6.81 1.39
CA GLU A 472 7.02 5.85 2.47
C GLU A 472 6.19 6.22 3.72
N ILE A 473 6.19 7.50 4.10
CA ILE A 473 5.40 8.02 5.23
C ILE A 473 3.90 7.87 4.94
N LEU A 474 3.41 8.26 3.76
CA LEU A 474 1.99 8.07 3.39
C LEU A 474 1.57 6.60 3.42
N ASN A 475 2.42 5.71 2.90
CA ASN A 475 2.18 4.27 2.94
C ASN A 475 2.09 3.75 4.37
N SER A 476 2.89 4.29 5.30
CA SER A 476 2.90 3.88 6.70
C SER A 476 1.62 4.21 7.45
N VAL A 477 0.94 5.30 7.07
CA VAL A 477 -0.35 5.71 7.64
C VAL A 477 -1.55 5.17 6.83
N GLY A 478 -1.33 4.21 5.93
CA GLY A 478 -2.38 3.59 5.12
C GLY A 478 -2.95 4.49 4.01
N LEU A 479 -2.24 5.54 3.61
CA LEU A 479 -2.58 6.39 2.47
C LEU A 479 -1.73 5.99 1.24
N SER A 480 -1.71 4.69 0.94
CA SER A 480 -0.85 4.12 -0.12
C SER A 480 -1.44 4.18 -1.53
N ASP A 481 -2.68 4.65 -1.66
CA ASP A 481 -3.35 4.82 -2.94
C ASP A 481 -2.81 6.08 -3.63
N ALA A 482 -2.40 6.02 -4.90
CA ALA A 482 -1.87 7.20 -5.57
C ALA A 482 -2.92 8.28 -5.83
N VAL A 483 -4.22 7.95 -5.74
CA VAL A 483 -5.28 8.97 -5.70
C VAL A 483 -5.03 9.91 -4.52
N PHE A 484 -4.61 9.40 -3.36
CA PHE A 484 -4.28 10.23 -2.21
C PHE A 484 -3.04 11.10 -2.42
N TYR A 485 -2.11 10.71 -3.30
CA TYR A 485 -0.94 11.53 -3.59
C TYR A 485 -1.29 12.82 -4.30
N ARG A 486 -2.39 12.82 -5.06
CA ARG A 486 -2.92 14.00 -5.76
C ARG A 486 -4.09 14.67 -5.05
N ALA A 487 -4.65 14.03 -4.04
CA ALA A 487 -5.74 14.59 -3.27
C ALA A 487 -5.26 15.79 -2.45
N LYS A 488 -6.11 16.81 -2.34
CA LYS A 488 -5.97 17.90 -1.39
C LYS A 488 -6.54 17.50 -0.04
N PHE A 489 -6.10 18.17 1.03
CA PHE A 489 -6.56 17.84 2.38
C PHE A 489 -8.08 18.00 2.56
N ASN A 490 -8.70 18.98 1.91
CA ASN A 490 -10.15 19.23 2.00
C ASN A 490 -11.00 18.14 1.32
N GLU A 491 -10.47 17.43 0.31
CA GLU A 491 -11.12 16.34 -0.43
C GLU A 491 -11.17 15.02 0.36
N LEU A 492 -10.43 14.94 1.47
CA LEU A 492 -10.34 13.73 2.29
C LEU A 492 -11.52 13.58 3.27
N SER A 493 -11.93 12.33 3.49
CA SER A 493 -12.79 11.96 4.63
C SER A 493 -12.11 12.24 5.97
N THR A 494 -12.88 12.32 7.05
CA THR A 494 -12.37 12.60 8.41
C THR A 494 -11.24 11.65 8.83
N GLY A 495 -11.40 10.34 8.63
CA GLY A 495 -10.35 9.37 8.96
C GLY A 495 -9.12 9.44 8.02
N GLN A 496 -9.28 9.88 6.78
CA GLN A 496 -8.13 10.17 5.90
C GLN A 496 -7.40 11.43 6.34
N LYS A 497 -8.12 12.47 6.80
CA LYS A 497 -7.54 13.71 7.36
C LYS A 497 -6.71 13.43 8.61
N GLU A 498 -7.19 12.59 9.53
CA GLU A 498 -6.39 12.17 10.70
C GLU A 498 -5.06 11.51 10.30
N ARG A 499 -5.10 10.60 9.31
CA ARG A 499 -3.91 9.90 8.83
C ARG A 499 -2.95 10.84 8.10
N ALA A 500 -3.48 11.81 7.34
CA ALA A 500 -2.68 12.87 6.73
C ALA A 500 -1.97 13.74 7.77
N LYS A 501 -2.66 14.15 8.85
CA LYS A 501 -2.05 14.87 9.98
C LYS A 501 -0.90 14.07 10.62
N LEU A 502 -1.13 12.78 10.88
CA LEU A 502 -0.08 11.90 11.41
C LEU A 502 1.13 11.81 10.47
N ALA A 503 0.91 11.67 9.16
CA ALA A 503 1.98 11.69 8.17
C ALA A 503 2.76 13.02 8.20
N SER A 504 2.06 14.14 8.31
CA SER A 504 2.68 15.47 8.39
C SER A 504 3.55 15.65 9.64
N MET A 505 3.12 15.12 10.80
CA MET A 505 3.94 15.11 12.02
C MET A 505 5.17 14.22 11.86
N LEU A 506 5.02 13.00 11.30
CA LEU A 506 6.15 12.09 11.07
C LEU A 506 7.17 12.66 10.07
N ALA A 507 6.73 13.45 9.10
CA ALA A 507 7.60 14.11 8.12
C ALA A 507 8.56 15.11 8.75
N SER A 508 8.19 15.75 9.86
CA SER A 508 9.09 16.62 10.62
C SER A 508 10.20 15.84 11.36
N ARG A 509 10.15 14.50 11.35
CA ARG A 509 11.09 13.59 12.02
C ARG A 509 11.33 13.97 13.50
N PRO A 510 10.26 14.04 14.31
CA PRO A 510 10.35 14.40 15.72
C PRO A 510 11.07 13.31 16.51
N ASN A 511 11.67 13.68 17.66
CA ASN A 511 12.12 12.70 18.65
C ASN A 511 11.16 12.58 19.85
N LEU A 512 10.14 13.45 19.90
CA LEU A 512 8.99 13.37 20.80
C LEU A 512 7.69 13.61 20.00
N LEU A 513 6.77 12.65 20.01
CA LEU A 513 5.48 12.76 19.34
C LEU A 513 4.36 12.66 20.38
N VAL A 514 3.53 13.69 20.50
CA VAL A 514 2.44 13.75 21.49
C VAL A 514 1.09 13.84 20.80
N ILE A 515 0.21 12.86 20.99
CA ILE A 515 -1.08 12.81 20.28
C ILE A 515 -2.22 12.62 21.29
N ASP A 516 -3.13 13.58 21.34
CA ASP A 516 -4.41 13.41 22.03
C ASP A 516 -5.45 12.78 21.10
N GLU A 517 -6.37 12.02 21.71
CA GLU A 517 -7.42 11.26 21.02
C GLU A 517 -6.89 10.42 19.84
N PHE A 518 -5.78 9.70 20.04
CA PHE A 518 -5.13 8.95 18.99
C PHE A 518 -6.07 7.92 18.35
N ALA A 519 -6.22 8.05 17.02
CA ALA A 519 -7.06 7.23 16.15
C ALA A 519 -8.56 7.24 16.53
N ALA A 520 -9.09 8.31 17.13
CA ALA A 520 -10.49 8.38 17.55
C ALA A 520 -11.49 8.32 16.38
N HIS A 521 -11.20 8.93 15.22
CA HIS A 521 -12.12 8.93 14.06
C HIS A 521 -11.82 7.84 13.01
N LEU A 522 -10.98 6.85 13.34
CA LEU A 522 -10.70 5.69 12.47
C LEU A 522 -11.63 4.51 12.80
N ASP A 523 -12.00 3.72 11.79
CA ASP A 523 -12.58 2.40 12.05
C ASP A 523 -11.55 1.52 12.80
N ALA A 524 -12.03 0.54 13.58
CA ALA A 524 -11.17 -0.27 14.46
C ALA A 524 -9.98 -0.90 13.74
N LEU A 525 -10.19 -1.41 12.53
CA LEU A 525 -9.15 -2.11 11.79
C LEU A 525 -8.09 -1.15 11.23
N THR A 526 -8.51 -0.01 10.68
CA THR A 526 -7.59 1.02 10.23
C THR A 526 -6.82 1.62 11.41
N ALA A 527 -7.47 1.85 12.55
CA ALA A 527 -6.85 2.33 13.78
C ALA A 527 -5.70 1.42 14.24
N GLN A 528 -5.95 0.11 14.30
CA GLN A 528 -4.93 -0.89 14.65
C GLN A 528 -3.76 -0.91 13.64
N LYS A 529 -4.06 -0.86 12.32
CA LYS A 529 -3.01 -0.83 11.28
C LYS A 529 -2.10 0.40 11.42
N VAL A 530 -2.68 1.57 11.63
CA VAL A 530 -1.95 2.84 11.82
C VAL A 530 -1.15 2.82 13.10
N ALA A 531 -1.74 2.38 14.21
CA ALA A 531 -1.08 2.26 15.51
C ALA A 531 0.15 1.33 15.47
N ARG A 532 0.01 0.14 14.88
CA ARG A 532 1.13 -0.80 14.72
C ARG A 532 2.23 -0.20 13.88
N LYS A 533 1.89 0.43 12.75
CA LYS A 533 2.89 1.05 11.86
C LYS A 533 3.61 2.20 12.54
N LEU A 534 2.89 3.02 13.31
CA LEU A 534 3.48 4.07 14.13
C LEU A 534 4.44 3.47 15.16
N SER A 535 4.05 2.39 15.85
CA SER A 535 4.92 1.70 16.81
C SER A 535 6.20 1.15 16.16
N GLU A 536 6.07 0.45 15.03
CA GLU A 536 7.20 -0.06 14.25
C GLU A 536 8.17 1.06 13.83
N ILE A 537 7.63 2.21 13.37
CA ILE A 537 8.43 3.37 12.99
C ILE A 537 9.09 4.01 14.21
N ALA A 538 8.34 4.25 15.27
CA ALA A 538 8.84 4.92 16.47
C ALA A 538 9.98 4.13 17.11
N ARG A 539 9.81 2.82 17.28
CA ARG A 539 10.84 1.93 17.84
C ARG A 539 12.08 1.88 16.96
N ARG A 540 11.91 1.70 15.64
CA ARG A 540 13.03 1.66 14.69
C ARG A 540 13.77 2.98 14.60
N ALA A 541 13.06 4.10 14.62
CA ALA A 541 13.66 5.42 14.47
C ALA A 541 14.14 6.04 15.80
N GLY A 542 13.72 5.50 16.96
CA GLY A 542 14.06 6.05 18.27
C GLY A 542 13.17 7.21 18.71
N ILE A 543 11.93 7.28 18.23
CA ILE A 543 10.98 8.34 18.58
C ILE A 543 10.29 7.97 19.90
N THR A 544 10.25 8.90 20.85
CA THR A 544 9.42 8.79 22.05
C THR A 544 7.98 9.17 21.70
N VAL A 545 7.00 8.32 22.02
CA VAL A 545 5.59 8.56 21.67
C VAL A 545 4.75 8.65 22.94
N ILE A 546 3.92 9.67 23.06
CA ILE A 546 2.92 9.80 24.13
C ILE A 546 1.55 9.94 23.46
N ALA A 547 0.74 8.88 23.51
CA ALA A 547 -0.57 8.86 22.87
C ALA A 547 -1.68 8.74 23.92
N ALA A 548 -2.67 9.63 23.93
CA ALA A 548 -3.86 9.48 24.75
C ALA A 548 -4.97 8.80 23.94
N THR A 549 -5.51 7.71 24.47
CA THR A 549 -6.63 6.99 23.87
C THR A 549 -7.30 6.10 24.92
N ASN A 550 -8.60 5.83 24.74
CA ASN A 550 -9.33 4.86 25.56
C ASN A 550 -9.69 3.59 24.77
N ARG A 551 -9.21 3.47 23.53
CA ARG A 551 -9.53 2.36 22.64
C ARG A 551 -8.58 1.20 22.89
N ILE A 552 -9.10 0.12 23.47
CA ILE A 552 -8.32 -1.07 23.85
C ILE A 552 -7.52 -1.58 22.65
N GLU A 553 -8.12 -1.67 21.48
CA GLU A 553 -7.51 -2.14 20.24
C GLU A 553 -6.33 -1.27 19.79
N VAL A 554 -6.35 0.03 20.06
CA VAL A 554 -5.29 0.98 19.72
C VAL A 554 -4.14 0.91 20.72
N VAL A 555 -4.47 0.87 22.02
CA VAL A 555 -3.49 0.68 23.11
C VAL A 555 -2.70 -0.58 22.83
N ARG A 556 -3.42 -1.67 22.57
CA ARG A 556 -2.87 -2.95 22.15
C ARG A 556 -1.94 -2.75 20.95
N ALA A 557 -2.39 -2.14 19.86
CA ALA A 557 -1.63 -2.08 18.60
C ALA A 557 -0.35 -1.26 18.67
N LEU A 558 -0.32 -0.28 19.57
CA LEU A 558 0.89 0.46 19.88
C LEU A 558 1.93 -0.39 20.60
N THR A 559 1.50 -1.46 21.30
CA THR A 559 2.32 -2.30 22.19
C THR A 559 3.18 -1.40 23.09
N PRO A 560 2.59 -0.53 23.92
CA PRO A 560 3.35 0.47 24.65
C PRO A 560 4.34 -0.17 25.61
N ASP A 561 5.34 0.59 26.04
CA ASP A 561 6.23 0.19 27.13
C ASP A 561 5.58 0.50 28.49
N LYS A 562 4.75 1.55 28.54
CA LYS A 562 4.14 2.07 29.76
C LYS A 562 2.72 2.57 29.51
N ILE A 563 1.81 2.32 30.47
CA ILE A 563 0.48 2.90 30.49
C ILE A 563 0.38 3.85 31.68
N ILE A 564 -0.08 5.08 31.43
CA ILE A 564 -0.37 6.08 32.45
C ILE A 564 -1.89 6.19 32.59
N TYR A 565 -2.40 5.86 33.77
CA TYR A 565 -3.80 6.04 34.11
C TYR A 565 -3.99 7.43 34.71
N VAL A 566 -5.00 8.16 34.24
CA VAL A 566 -5.36 9.49 34.73
C VAL A 566 -6.83 9.48 35.14
N GLY A 567 -7.13 9.88 36.39
CA GLY A 567 -8.49 9.87 36.92
C GLY A 567 -8.63 10.61 38.24
N TYR A 568 -9.70 11.37 38.40
CA TYR A 568 -10.06 12.06 39.66
C TYR A 568 -8.94 12.91 40.29
N GLY A 569 -8.03 13.45 39.46
CA GLY A 569 -6.89 14.23 39.90
C GLY A 569 -5.65 13.40 40.25
N MET A 570 -5.71 12.07 40.23
CA MET A 570 -4.57 11.19 40.47
C MET A 570 -4.03 10.60 39.17
N THR A 571 -2.76 10.21 39.21
CA THR A 571 -2.12 9.46 38.14
C THR A 571 -1.29 8.33 38.70
N PHE A 572 -1.28 7.19 38.02
CA PHE A 572 -0.29 6.14 38.26
C PHE A 572 0.12 5.52 36.93
N SER A 573 1.29 4.88 36.89
CA SER A 573 1.78 4.20 35.70
C SER A 573 2.07 2.74 35.97
N LEU A 574 1.78 1.87 35.01
CA LEU A 574 2.15 0.46 35.00
C LEU A 574 2.99 0.15 33.77
N ARG A 575 3.83 -0.88 33.83
CA ARG A 575 4.39 -1.48 32.61
C ARG A 575 3.27 -2.11 31.82
N TYR A 576 3.38 -2.13 30.50
CA TYR A 576 2.31 -2.68 29.66
C TYR A 576 1.95 -4.12 30.01
N GLU A 577 2.95 -4.98 30.26
CA GLU A 577 2.80 -6.38 30.66
C GLU A 577 2.03 -6.60 31.97
N GLU A 578 2.00 -5.59 32.84
CA GLU A 578 1.29 -5.62 34.13
C GLU A 578 -0.15 -5.10 34.01
N SER A 579 -0.49 -4.49 32.88
CA SER A 579 -1.79 -3.85 32.65
C SER A 579 -2.84 -4.83 32.12
N GLU A 580 -4.12 -4.50 32.32
CA GLU A 580 -5.26 -5.23 31.74
C GLU A 580 -5.25 -5.25 30.21
N TYR A 581 -4.51 -4.34 29.57
CA TYR A 581 -4.42 -4.25 28.12
C TYR A 581 -3.47 -5.28 27.51
N SER A 582 -2.61 -5.92 28.30
CA SER A 582 -1.71 -7.00 27.85
C SER A 582 -2.34 -8.39 27.87
N ARG A 583 -3.39 -8.59 28.68
CA ARG A 583 -4.24 -9.80 28.73
C ARG A 583 -5.26 -9.75 27.60
#